data_AF-A0A087M3M1-F1
#
_entry.id   AF-A0A087M3M1-F1
#
_cell.length_a   1.000
_cell.length_b   1.000
_cell.length_c   1.000
_cell.angle_alpha   90.00
_cell.angle_beta   90.00
_cell.angle_gamma   90.00
#
_symmetry.space_group_name_H-M   'P 1'
#
loop_
_entity.id
_entity.type
_entity.pdbx_description
1 polymer ?
#
loop_
_entity_poly.entity_id
_entity_poly.type
_entity_poly.pdbx_seq_one_letter_code
_entity_poly.pdbx_strand_id
1 'polypeptide(L)'
;MTKVIHKVLASKGEGLEFVLSDATVDRYGDIVEPDGWDLQNFKGNPIALFGHASSFPIGTWENVRVEGKKLVGRLKLAARGTSARIDELIGLVEQGVLRAVSVGFAPIEWEAIDPKDPWGGSRFIRQQLLECSLVSVPANPSALALAKSMGLSSETMSLAFGEQAETRRRDVSATGKHAETSSRNRSQTVVPPPSTERSTTMKTLAQRIDEKTDALAAKRKELDTLLGADDLDHDAIDAANDSIETLEKDLTVLKRSEGTAAKAVVKTNVNRQPLGFKAEKLNGLDLMVRRAVVHGVALHTGAQVEKVLEERYPGHDEATHAIVTRAAAPIATTTTSGFVSQLVESTWADFLEALRGPSVYPALRDRGYGVSFDAAGTAYLPQRTGSGANGSFFAEGSPIRVGRITVAAPTFTARKMGVIIPFTREAAKRSTPQLEGVLRRAIVEDTAVTLDSILLDATAGDTVRPAGLLYGVSATASGYGGGDHTAVKEDFKALLTPFINANAASGITVMMNPKQGLNISMMDGPENNPEWFSNLASRVTILESTNVPDGRLIAIRNTDFATALGDMPEFEISNQATIHMEDTSPAEIVATGPTAAAPVRSLWQTDSSALRMIMDVSWKMARDGMVSWIDGTSY
;
A
#
# COMPACT_ATOMS: atom_id res chain seq x y z
N MET A 1 39.26 -41.11 -29.27
CA MET A 1 39.07 -39.73 -28.76
C MET A 1 37.75 -39.21 -29.28
N THR A 2 36.71 -39.32 -28.46
CA THR A 2 35.34 -38.97 -28.82
C THR A 2 35.14 -37.48 -28.55
N LYS A 3 34.98 -36.69 -29.62
CA LYS A 3 34.83 -35.24 -29.55
C LYS A 3 33.40 -34.92 -29.09
N VAL A 4 33.29 -34.34 -27.90
CA VAL A 4 32.03 -33.86 -27.31
C VAL A 4 31.43 -32.77 -28.21
N ILE A 5 30.15 -32.93 -28.55
CA ILE A 5 29.34 -31.92 -29.26
C ILE A 5 28.83 -30.94 -28.21
N HIS A 6 29.30 -29.69 -28.27
CA HIS A 6 28.70 -28.59 -27.52
C HIS A 6 27.40 -28.15 -28.23
N LYS A 7 26.24 -28.46 -27.64
CA LYS A 7 24.98 -27.79 -27.98
C LYS A 7 24.97 -26.44 -27.25
N VAL A 8 25.24 -25.39 -27.99
CA VAL A 8 25.14 -24.00 -27.53
C VAL A 8 23.66 -23.69 -27.29
N LEU A 9 23.30 -23.49 -26.00
CA LEU A 9 22.10 -22.76 -25.60
C LEU A 9 22.18 -21.35 -26.19
N ALA A 10 21.04 -20.85 -26.68
CA ALA A 10 20.88 -19.57 -27.37
C ALA A 10 21.90 -18.50 -26.92
N SER A 11 22.65 -17.99 -27.88
CA SER A 11 23.68 -16.97 -27.68
C SER A 11 23.14 -15.73 -26.98
N LYS A 12 23.97 -15.18 -26.07
CA LYS A 12 23.84 -13.83 -25.52
C LYS A 12 23.37 -12.84 -26.61
N GLY A 13 22.18 -12.26 -26.42
CA GLY A 13 21.72 -11.08 -27.16
C GLY A 13 20.82 -11.31 -28.38
N GLU A 14 20.44 -12.55 -28.71
CA GLU A 14 19.48 -12.76 -29.80
C GLU A 14 18.04 -12.65 -29.30
N GLY A 15 17.42 -11.48 -29.44
CA GLY A 15 16.00 -11.25 -29.07
C GLY A 15 15.03 -12.27 -29.67
N LEU A 16 13.93 -12.57 -28.96
CA LEU A 16 12.88 -13.50 -29.36
C LEU A 16 11.94 -12.85 -30.40
N GLU A 17 11.54 -13.60 -31.42
CA GLU A 17 10.55 -13.15 -32.41
C GLU A 17 9.14 -13.47 -31.92
N PHE A 18 8.20 -12.56 -32.10
CA PHE A 18 6.81 -12.67 -31.65
C PHE A 18 5.86 -12.39 -32.79
N VAL A 19 4.72 -13.08 -32.78
CA VAL A 19 3.49 -12.57 -33.38
C VAL A 19 2.91 -11.54 -32.40
N LEU A 20 2.76 -10.30 -32.84
CA LEU A 20 2.21 -9.22 -32.03
C LEU A 20 0.68 -9.19 -32.15
N SER A 21 0.15 -9.46 -33.35
CA SER A 21 -1.29 -9.45 -33.66
C SER A 21 -1.56 -10.17 -34.99
N ASP A 22 -2.73 -10.79 -35.12
CA ASP A 22 -3.30 -11.29 -36.38
C ASP A 22 -4.83 -11.09 -36.43
N ALA A 23 -5.48 -11.55 -37.50
CA ALA A 23 -6.93 -11.41 -37.69
C ALA A 23 -7.79 -12.41 -36.87
N THR A 24 -7.21 -13.14 -35.91
CA THR A 24 -7.98 -14.03 -35.03
C THR A 24 -8.89 -13.18 -34.14
N VAL A 25 -10.16 -13.59 -34.02
CA VAL A 25 -11.11 -12.95 -33.09
C VAL A 25 -10.50 -12.94 -31.69
N ASP A 26 -10.33 -11.75 -31.13
CA ASP A 26 -9.69 -11.57 -29.85
C ASP A 26 -10.65 -11.88 -28.68
N ARG A 27 -10.15 -11.78 -27.45
CA ARG A 27 -10.94 -12.08 -26.25
C ARG A 27 -12.08 -11.08 -25.98
N TYR A 28 -12.08 -9.93 -26.64
CA TYR A 28 -13.14 -8.92 -26.59
C TYR A 28 -14.16 -9.09 -27.73
N GLY A 29 -13.90 -10.02 -28.66
CA GLY A 29 -14.73 -10.26 -29.83
C GLY A 29 -14.30 -9.45 -31.06
N ASP A 30 -13.19 -8.71 -30.97
CA ASP A 30 -12.72 -7.83 -32.03
C ASP A 30 -11.84 -8.56 -33.05
N ILE A 31 -11.76 -8.04 -34.27
CA ILE A 31 -10.85 -8.49 -35.33
C ILE A 31 -9.96 -7.33 -35.72
N VAL A 32 -8.64 -7.52 -35.72
CA VAL A 32 -7.67 -6.49 -36.14
C VAL A 32 -7.00 -6.92 -37.43
N GLU A 33 -7.27 -6.22 -38.53
CA GLU A 33 -6.77 -6.59 -39.85
C GLU A 33 -5.24 -6.32 -39.96
N PRO A 34 -4.42 -7.36 -40.21
CA PRO A 34 -2.96 -7.22 -40.27
C PRO A 34 -2.48 -6.22 -41.32
N ASP A 35 -3.17 -6.12 -42.45
CA ASP A 35 -2.78 -5.23 -43.55
C ASP A 35 -3.12 -3.75 -43.24
N GLY A 36 -3.88 -3.50 -42.17
CA GLY A 36 -4.33 -2.17 -41.72
C GLY A 36 -3.36 -1.43 -40.79
N TRP A 37 -2.21 -2.02 -40.43
CA TRP A 37 -1.29 -1.44 -39.45
C TRP A 37 -0.49 -0.24 -40.00
N ASP A 38 -0.74 0.95 -39.44
CA ASP A 38 0.17 2.08 -39.53
C ASP A 38 1.25 1.99 -38.43
N LEU A 39 2.50 1.80 -38.87
CA LEU A 39 3.67 1.62 -38.01
C LEU A 39 4.58 2.85 -37.97
N GLN A 40 4.26 3.93 -38.68
CA GLN A 40 5.18 5.05 -38.92
C GLN A 40 5.64 5.70 -37.60
N ASN A 41 4.70 6.05 -36.73
CA ASN A 41 5.00 6.70 -35.45
C ASN A 41 5.68 5.73 -34.47
N PHE A 42 5.21 4.49 -34.40
CA PHE A 42 5.79 3.48 -33.49
C PHE A 42 7.26 3.19 -33.81
N LYS A 43 7.62 3.09 -35.09
CA LYS A 43 9.02 2.87 -35.52
C LYS A 43 9.96 4.02 -35.17
N GLY A 44 9.45 5.21 -34.90
CA GLY A 44 10.24 6.35 -34.42
C GLY A 44 10.77 6.17 -32.99
N ASN A 45 10.04 5.42 -32.15
CA ASN A 45 10.46 5.10 -30.78
C ASN A 45 9.86 3.75 -30.31
N PRO A 46 10.41 2.61 -30.79
CA PRO A 46 9.79 1.30 -30.60
C PRO A 46 10.16 0.70 -29.23
N ILE A 47 9.66 1.29 -28.15
CA ILE A 47 9.91 0.80 -26.78
C ILE A 47 9.05 -0.44 -26.50
N ALA A 48 9.66 -1.45 -25.86
CA ALA A 48 8.95 -2.60 -25.33
C ALA A 48 8.61 -2.35 -23.85
N LEU A 49 7.34 -2.54 -23.50
CA LEU A 49 6.82 -2.33 -22.15
C LEU A 49 6.47 -3.68 -21.49
N PHE A 50 6.21 -3.64 -20.17
CA PHE A 50 5.64 -4.78 -19.44
C PHE A 50 4.21 -4.44 -18.97
N GLY A 51 3.25 -5.29 -19.29
CA GLY A 51 1.88 -5.17 -18.77
C GLY A 51 1.15 -3.87 -19.11
N HIS A 52 1.43 -3.25 -20.27
CA HIS A 52 0.85 -1.95 -20.68
C HIS A 52 1.22 -0.77 -19.75
N ALA A 53 2.26 -0.91 -18.93
CA ALA A 53 2.74 0.16 -18.07
C ALA A 53 3.79 1.02 -18.80
N SER A 54 3.41 2.24 -19.21
CA SER A 54 4.32 3.22 -19.84
C SER A 54 5.50 3.61 -18.94
N SER A 55 5.35 3.49 -17.62
CA SER A 55 6.40 3.71 -16.63
C SER A 55 7.42 2.57 -16.53
N PHE A 56 7.21 1.46 -17.25
CA PHE A 56 8.04 0.27 -17.12
C PHE A 56 8.56 -0.27 -18.47
N PRO A 57 9.55 0.43 -19.07
CA PRO A 57 10.24 -0.05 -20.26
C PRO A 57 11.18 -1.23 -19.94
N ILE A 58 11.13 -2.26 -20.77
CA ILE A 58 11.91 -3.50 -20.61
C ILE A 58 12.88 -3.76 -21.76
N GLY A 59 12.84 -2.95 -22.80
CA GLY A 59 13.67 -3.12 -23.99
C GLY A 59 13.13 -2.36 -25.19
N THR A 60 13.44 -2.87 -26.38
CA THR A 60 13.01 -2.30 -27.66
C THR A 60 12.47 -3.38 -28.58
N TRP A 61 11.56 -2.98 -29.47
CA TRP A 61 11.07 -3.80 -30.57
C TRP A 61 11.89 -3.52 -31.83
N GLU A 62 12.49 -4.57 -32.38
CA GLU A 62 13.22 -4.54 -33.63
C GLU A 62 12.41 -5.23 -34.75
N ASN A 63 12.64 -4.84 -36.00
CA ASN A 63 12.06 -5.48 -37.19
C ASN A 63 10.53 -5.66 -37.18
N VAL A 64 9.79 -4.66 -36.68
CA VAL A 64 8.32 -4.67 -36.65
C VAL A 64 7.76 -4.50 -38.07
N ARG A 65 7.00 -5.49 -38.53
CA ARG A 65 6.49 -5.57 -39.91
C ARG A 65 5.25 -6.45 -40.00
N VAL A 66 4.46 -6.27 -41.05
CA VAL A 66 3.41 -7.21 -41.42
C VAL A 66 4.01 -8.26 -42.34
N GLU A 67 3.92 -9.52 -41.97
CA GLU A 67 4.42 -10.66 -42.73
C GLU A 67 3.45 -11.84 -42.60
N GLY A 68 3.07 -12.46 -43.72
CA GLY A 68 2.19 -13.64 -43.71
C GLY A 68 0.83 -13.43 -43.03
N LYS A 69 0.21 -12.25 -43.20
CA LYS A 69 -1.02 -11.81 -42.52
C LYS A 69 -0.89 -11.77 -40.98
N LYS A 70 0.30 -11.46 -40.48
CA LYS A 70 0.55 -11.25 -39.05
C LYS A 70 1.41 -10.02 -38.86
N LEU A 71 1.15 -9.25 -37.82
CA LEU A 71 2.11 -8.27 -37.34
C LEU A 71 3.15 -9.02 -36.51
N VAL A 72 4.41 -8.95 -36.91
CA VAL A 72 5.53 -9.62 -36.24
C VAL A 72 6.58 -8.61 -35.80
N GLY A 73 7.32 -8.94 -34.74
CA GLY A 73 8.39 -8.10 -34.21
C GLY A 73 9.36 -8.90 -33.34
N ARG A 74 10.59 -8.40 -33.21
CA ARG A 74 11.63 -9.00 -32.38
C ARG A 74 11.79 -8.23 -31.09
N LEU A 75 11.60 -8.88 -29.95
CA LEU A 75 11.80 -8.29 -28.64
C LEU A 75 13.28 -8.34 -28.27
N LYS A 76 13.90 -7.18 -28.11
CA LYS A 76 15.24 -7.02 -27.55
C LYS A 76 15.14 -6.48 -26.13
N LEU A 77 15.23 -7.38 -25.17
CA LEU A 77 15.26 -7.04 -23.74
C LEU A 77 16.53 -6.24 -23.41
N ALA A 78 16.42 -5.36 -22.41
CA ALA A 78 17.57 -4.71 -21.80
C ALA A 78 18.58 -5.76 -21.27
N ALA A 79 19.86 -5.39 -21.16
CA ALA A 79 20.89 -6.34 -20.78
C ALA A 79 20.72 -6.83 -19.33
N ARG A 80 21.12 -8.08 -19.06
CA ARG A 80 21.20 -8.59 -17.68
C ARG A 80 22.08 -7.68 -16.82
N GLY A 81 21.69 -7.45 -15.57
CA GLY A 81 22.32 -6.49 -14.66
C GLY A 81 21.84 -5.05 -14.80
N THR A 82 20.94 -4.73 -15.73
CA THR A 82 20.32 -3.39 -15.82
C THR A 82 19.46 -3.10 -14.59
N SER A 83 18.71 -4.09 -14.12
CA SER A 83 18.05 -4.09 -12.81
C SER A 83 17.64 -5.51 -12.43
N ALA A 84 17.46 -5.77 -11.14
CA ALA A 84 16.99 -7.07 -10.65
C ALA A 84 15.67 -7.52 -11.30
N ARG A 85 14.79 -6.55 -11.61
CA ARG A 85 13.49 -6.82 -12.25
C ARG A 85 13.62 -7.20 -13.73
N ILE A 86 14.57 -6.60 -14.44
CA ILE A 86 14.90 -7.00 -15.82
C ILE A 86 15.51 -8.41 -15.82
N ASP A 87 16.39 -8.72 -14.86
CA ASP A 87 16.99 -10.05 -14.74
C ASP A 87 15.96 -11.17 -14.49
N GLU A 88 14.94 -10.87 -13.67
CA GLU A 88 13.80 -11.75 -13.44
C GLU A 88 12.97 -11.96 -14.70
N LEU A 89 12.61 -10.88 -15.41
CA LEU A 89 11.84 -10.96 -16.66
C LEU A 89 12.59 -11.77 -17.74
N ILE A 90 13.90 -11.54 -17.89
CA ILE A 90 14.71 -12.34 -18.81
C ILE A 90 14.67 -13.82 -18.38
N GLY A 91 14.76 -14.11 -17.09
CA GLY A 91 14.63 -15.49 -16.58
C GLY A 91 13.28 -16.14 -16.92
N LEU A 92 12.17 -15.41 -16.74
CA LEU A 92 10.82 -15.91 -17.06
C LEU A 92 10.60 -16.12 -18.56
N VAL A 93 11.18 -15.25 -19.39
CA VAL A 93 11.14 -15.35 -20.84
C VAL A 93 12.01 -16.53 -21.34
N GLU A 94 13.23 -16.68 -20.82
CA GLU A 94 14.13 -17.81 -21.15
C GLU A 94 13.55 -19.17 -20.73
N GLN A 95 12.78 -19.21 -19.64
CA GLN A 95 12.08 -20.42 -19.18
C GLN A 95 10.76 -20.69 -19.95
N GLY A 96 10.37 -19.79 -20.86
CA GLY A 96 9.11 -19.91 -21.62
C GLY A 96 7.84 -19.68 -20.80
N VAL A 97 7.97 -19.13 -19.58
CA VAL A 97 6.85 -18.78 -18.69
C VAL A 97 6.14 -17.53 -19.23
N LEU A 98 6.91 -16.51 -19.62
CA LEU A 98 6.39 -15.31 -20.29
C LEU A 98 6.68 -15.39 -21.78
N ARG A 99 5.65 -15.73 -22.55
CA ARG A 99 5.74 -15.94 -24.01
C ARG A 99 4.64 -15.23 -24.80
N ALA A 100 3.90 -14.32 -24.19
CA ALA A 100 2.78 -13.62 -24.81
C ALA A 100 3.00 -12.11 -24.83
N VAL A 101 2.48 -11.45 -25.86
CA VAL A 101 2.56 -10.01 -26.05
C VAL A 101 1.20 -9.44 -26.43
N SER A 102 0.98 -8.16 -26.18
CA SER A 102 -0.27 -7.49 -26.51
C SER A 102 0.01 -6.09 -27.05
N VAL A 103 -0.78 -5.68 -28.04
CA VAL A 103 -0.67 -4.38 -28.71
C VAL A 103 -1.70 -3.40 -28.16
N GLY A 104 -1.30 -2.13 -28.03
CA GLY A 104 -2.21 -1.01 -27.86
C GLY A 104 -2.25 -0.21 -29.17
N PHE A 105 -3.44 0.15 -29.64
CA PHE A 105 -3.61 0.82 -30.93
C PHE A 105 -4.71 1.87 -30.91
N ALA A 106 -4.61 2.84 -31.83
CA ALA A 106 -5.66 3.79 -32.13
C ALA A 106 -6.41 3.35 -33.39
N PRO A 107 -7.73 3.16 -33.36
CA PRO A 107 -8.51 2.83 -34.55
C PRO A 107 -8.58 4.03 -35.49
N ILE A 108 -8.50 3.79 -36.79
CA ILE A 108 -8.63 4.81 -37.83
C ILE A 108 -9.81 4.51 -38.76
N GLU A 109 -10.00 3.25 -39.12
CA GLU A 109 -11.14 2.76 -39.89
C GLU A 109 -11.61 1.43 -39.30
N TRP A 110 -12.91 1.31 -39.02
CA TRP A 110 -13.50 0.13 -38.40
C TRP A 110 -14.98 -0.02 -38.77
N GLU A 111 -15.47 -1.25 -38.67
CA GLU A 111 -16.88 -1.60 -38.87
C GLU A 111 -17.34 -2.54 -37.74
N ALA A 112 -18.61 -2.48 -37.37
CA ALA A 112 -19.18 -3.47 -36.44
C ALA A 112 -19.27 -4.83 -37.15
N ILE A 113 -18.86 -5.92 -36.46
CA ILE A 113 -18.90 -7.28 -37.04
C ILE A 113 -20.36 -7.70 -37.30
N ASP A 114 -21.27 -7.34 -36.40
CA ASP A 114 -22.71 -7.46 -36.61
C ASP A 114 -23.37 -6.07 -36.62
N PRO A 115 -23.89 -5.59 -37.76
CA PRO A 115 -24.59 -4.31 -37.84
C PRO A 115 -25.85 -4.23 -36.94
N LYS A 116 -26.37 -5.37 -36.47
CA LYS A 116 -27.54 -5.46 -35.58
C LYS A 116 -27.16 -5.46 -34.10
N ASP A 117 -25.88 -5.62 -33.77
CA ASP A 117 -25.34 -5.50 -32.41
C ASP A 117 -24.15 -4.51 -32.39
N PRO A 118 -24.42 -3.19 -32.43
CA PRO A 118 -23.37 -2.16 -32.46
C PRO A 118 -22.48 -2.13 -31.20
N TRP A 119 -22.86 -2.86 -30.15
CA TRP A 119 -22.11 -2.98 -28.90
C TRP A 119 -21.32 -4.30 -28.83
N GLY A 120 -21.41 -5.14 -29.87
CA GLY A 120 -20.60 -6.34 -30.04
C GLY A 120 -19.20 -6.04 -30.60
N GLY A 121 -18.48 -7.10 -30.96
CA GLY A 121 -17.11 -7.00 -31.49
C GLY A 121 -17.01 -6.14 -32.75
N SER A 122 -15.92 -5.41 -32.86
CA SER A 122 -15.60 -4.53 -33.99
C SER A 122 -14.46 -5.10 -34.83
N ARG A 123 -14.55 -4.91 -36.15
CA ARG A 123 -13.49 -5.23 -37.10
C ARG A 123 -12.74 -3.95 -37.44
N PHE A 124 -11.50 -3.86 -37.01
CA PHE A 124 -10.59 -2.75 -37.31
C PHE A 124 -9.90 -3.03 -38.65
N ILE A 125 -10.23 -2.20 -39.64
CA ILE A 125 -9.72 -2.29 -41.02
C ILE A 125 -8.39 -1.53 -41.13
N ARG A 126 -8.26 -0.40 -40.42
CA ARG A 126 -7.03 0.40 -40.35
C ARG A 126 -6.80 0.97 -38.96
N GLN A 127 -5.59 0.81 -38.45
CA GLN A 127 -5.24 1.15 -37.07
C GLN A 127 -3.77 1.54 -36.93
N GLN A 128 -3.48 2.49 -36.06
CA GLN A 128 -2.11 2.90 -35.74
C GLN A 128 -1.60 2.18 -34.50
N LEU A 129 -0.42 1.58 -34.58
CA LEU A 129 0.24 0.96 -33.43
C LEU A 129 0.76 2.04 -32.48
N LEU A 130 0.33 1.99 -31.21
CA LEU A 130 0.76 2.92 -30.15
C LEU A 130 1.82 2.29 -29.26
N GLU A 131 1.61 1.03 -28.88
CA GLU A 131 2.52 0.31 -27.97
C GLU A 131 2.46 -1.20 -28.19
N CYS A 132 3.49 -1.90 -27.72
CA CYS A 132 3.47 -3.36 -27.60
C CYS A 132 4.19 -3.81 -26.33
N SER A 133 3.50 -4.62 -25.53
CA SER A 133 3.94 -5.04 -24.19
C SER A 133 4.12 -6.54 -24.09
N LEU A 134 5.10 -6.99 -23.31
CA LEU A 134 5.14 -8.36 -22.78
C LEU A 134 4.05 -8.51 -21.70
N VAL A 135 3.19 -9.51 -21.81
CA VAL A 135 2.03 -9.71 -20.92
C VAL A 135 1.86 -11.16 -20.49
N SER A 136 1.12 -11.37 -19.40
CA SER A 136 0.74 -12.71 -18.95
C SER A 136 -0.40 -13.31 -19.78
N VAL A 137 -1.36 -12.48 -20.22
CA VAL A 137 -2.51 -12.87 -21.03
C VAL A 137 -2.70 -11.84 -22.15
N PRO A 138 -2.59 -12.24 -23.44
CA PRO A 138 -2.76 -11.32 -24.55
C PRO A 138 -4.25 -11.10 -24.87
N ALA A 139 -4.62 -9.96 -25.46
CA ALA A 139 -5.97 -9.80 -26.00
C ALA A 139 -6.19 -10.74 -27.19
N ASN A 140 -5.30 -10.66 -28.19
CA ASN A 140 -5.24 -11.58 -29.32
C ASN A 140 -4.62 -12.93 -28.88
N PRO A 141 -5.32 -14.07 -28.99
CA PRO A 141 -4.83 -15.37 -28.53
C PRO A 141 -3.62 -15.91 -29.29
N SER A 142 -3.37 -15.44 -30.52
CA SER A 142 -2.25 -15.83 -31.38
C SER A 142 -0.97 -15.03 -31.13
N ALA A 143 -1.01 -14.02 -30.26
CA ALA A 143 0.11 -13.11 -29.99
C ALA A 143 1.16 -13.74 -29.04
N LEU A 144 1.91 -14.71 -29.57
CA LEU A 144 2.88 -15.53 -28.82
C LEU A 144 4.28 -15.47 -29.45
N ALA A 145 5.29 -15.84 -28.66
CA ALA A 145 6.66 -16.04 -29.14
C ALA A 145 6.68 -17.13 -30.23
N LEU A 146 7.30 -16.83 -31.37
CA LEU A 146 7.56 -17.79 -32.41
C LEU A 146 8.63 -18.77 -31.91
N ALA A 147 8.28 -20.06 -31.83
CA ALA A 147 9.26 -21.09 -31.58
C ALA A 147 10.27 -21.09 -32.75
N LYS A 148 11.53 -20.73 -32.48
CA LYS A 148 12.62 -20.92 -33.45
C LYS A 148 12.72 -22.42 -33.67
N SER A 149 12.24 -22.88 -34.82
CA SER A 149 12.20 -24.29 -35.21
C SER A 149 13.59 -24.92 -35.03
N MET A 150 13.75 -25.77 -34.02
CA MET A 150 14.77 -26.81 -34.09
C MET A 150 14.37 -27.69 -35.26
N GLY A 151 15.13 -27.67 -36.36
CA GLY A 151 14.78 -28.25 -37.66
C GLY A 151 14.15 -29.64 -37.62
N LEU A 152 12.84 -29.67 -37.49
CA LEU A 152 11.99 -30.85 -37.53
C LEU A 152 11.09 -30.69 -38.76
N SER A 153 11.01 -31.73 -39.60
CA SER A 153 10.20 -31.68 -40.82
C SER A 153 8.72 -31.54 -40.47
N SER A 154 7.95 -30.94 -41.38
CA SER A 154 6.50 -30.77 -41.30
C SER A 154 5.76 -32.09 -41.02
N GLU A 155 6.30 -33.22 -41.49
CA GLU A 155 5.75 -34.56 -41.20
C GLU A 155 5.90 -34.96 -39.72
N THR A 156 6.95 -34.50 -39.05
CA THR A 156 7.20 -34.83 -37.64
C THR A 156 6.30 -34.04 -36.69
N MET A 157 5.89 -32.82 -37.07
CA MET A 157 4.88 -32.04 -36.32
C MET A 157 3.48 -32.63 -36.47
N SER A 158 3.13 -33.15 -37.65
CA SER A 158 1.84 -33.81 -37.90
C SER A 158 1.68 -35.10 -37.07
N LEU A 159 2.75 -35.90 -36.98
CA LEU A 159 2.80 -37.14 -36.19
C LEU A 159 2.74 -36.91 -34.68
N ALA A 160 3.25 -35.78 -34.18
CA ALA A 160 3.28 -35.48 -32.74
C ALA A 160 2.02 -34.79 -32.21
N PHE A 161 1.27 -34.08 -33.08
CA PHE A 161 0.11 -33.27 -32.66
C PHE A 161 -1.24 -33.68 -33.28
N GLY A 162 -1.27 -34.62 -34.22
CA GLY A 162 -2.51 -35.21 -34.72
C GLY A 162 -3.29 -34.30 -35.67
N GLU A 163 -3.78 -34.92 -36.73
CA GLU A 163 -4.60 -34.34 -37.79
C GLU A 163 -6.02 -34.01 -37.27
N GLN A 164 -6.20 -32.80 -36.71
CA GLN A 164 -7.51 -32.19 -36.42
C GLN A 164 -7.52 -30.69 -36.75
N ALA A 165 -6.75 -30.28 -37.75
CA ALA A 165 -6.80 -28.94 -38.31
C ALA A 165 -6.86 -29.01 -39.84
N GLU A 166 -7.96 -29.52 -40.38
CA GLU A 166 -8.51 -29.20 -41.72
C GLU A 166 -9.58 -30.22 -42.16
N THR A 167 -10.77 -30.21 -41.54
CA THR A 167 -12.06 -30.41 -42.24
C THR A 167 -13.20 -30.37 -41.23
N ARG A 168 -13.92 -29.24 -41.20
CA ARG A 168 -15.39 -29.14 -41.09
C ARG A 168 -15.79 -27.67 -41.06
N ARG A 169 -15.91 -27.08 -42.25
CA ARG A 169 -16.99 -26.13 -42.51
C ARG A 169 -18.29 -26.92 -42.50
N ARG A 170 -19.14 -26.73 -41.49
CA ARG A 170 -20.61 -26.58 -41.60
C ARG A 170 -21.25 -26.57 -40.21
N ASP A 171 -22.11 -25.57 -40.04
CA ASP A 171 -23.13 -25.38 -39.02
C ASP A 171 -22.71 -25.22 -37.56
N VAL A 172 -22.57 -23.95 -37.16
CA VAL A 172 -23.21 -23.46 -35.93
C VAL A 172 -23.61 -22.00 -36.12
N SER A 173 -24.82 -21.80 -36.67
CA SER A 173 -25.63 -20.64 -36.36
C SER A 173 -26.34 -20.91 -35.02
N ALA A 174 -25.99 -20.18 -33.96
CA ALA A 174 -26.85 -20.08 -32.78
C ALA A 174 -26.53 -18.80 -32.00
N THR A 175 -27.28 -17.76 -32.35
CA THR A 175 -27.52 -16.53 -31.61
C THR A 175 -27.81 -16.78 -30.12
N GLY A 176 -27.20 -15.97 -29.24
CA GLY A 176 -27.65 -15.84 -27.86
C GLY A 176 -29.04 -15.21 -27.80
N LYS A 177 -29.92 -15.77 -26.97
CA LYS A 177 -31.10 -15.08 -26.42
C LYS A 177 -31.37 -15.54 -24.99
N HIS A 178 -31.35 -14.55 -24.11
CA HIS A 178 -32.10 -14.32 -22.86
C HIS A 178 -32.40 -15.43 -21.86
N ALA A 179 -32.19 -15.04 -20.60
CA ALA A 179 -32.75 -15.62 -19.40
C ALA A 179 -34.29 -15.74 -19.47
N GLU A 180 -34.80 -16.91 -19.09
CA GLU A 180 -36.13 -17.04 -18.52
C GLU A 180 -36.06 -17.91 -17.25
N THR A 181 -36.55 -17.32 -16.17
CA THR A 181 -36.97 -17.96 -14.94
C THR A 181 -38.12 -18.92 -15.19
N SER A 182 -38.02 -20.20 -14.80
CA SER A 182 -39.17 -20.93 -14.29
C SER A 182 -38.79 -22.13 -13.43
N SER A 183 -39.65 -22.37 -12.45
CA SER A 183 -39.51 -23.28 -11.33
C SER A 183 -39.84 -24.74 -11.67
N ARG A 184 -39.42 -25.62 -10.75
CA ARG A 184 -39.97 -26.95 -10.38
C ARG A 184 -39.48 -28.18 -11.15
N ASN A 185 -38.70 -28.95 -10.38
CA ASN A 185 -38.97 -30.35 -10.01
C ASN A 185 -38.98 -31.38 -11.15
N ARG A 186 -37.85 -32.07 -11.32
CA ARG A 186 -37.86 -33.49 -11.73
C ARG A 186 -36.61 -34.21 -11.23
N SER A 187 -36.86 -35.17 -10.34
CA SER A 187 -35.99 -36.26 -9.95
C SER A 187 -35.60 -37.12 -11.15
N GLN A 188 -34.32 -37.52 -11.26
CA GLN A 188 -33.92 -38.82 -11.80
C GLN A 188 -32.40 -39.08 -11.63
N THR A 189 -32.10 -40.08 -10.79
CA THR A 189 -31.08 -41.13 -10.94
C THR A 189 -29.71 -40.78 -11.54
N VAL A 190 -28.71 -40.73 -10.66
CA VAL A 190 -27.27 -40.75 -10.99
C VAL A 190 -26.83 -42.18 -11.28
N VAL A 191 -26.37 -42.43 -12.50
CA VAL A 191 -25.51 -43.58 -12.85
C VAL A 191 -24.10 -43.03 -13.05
N PRO A 192 -23.06 -43.51 -12.34
CA PRO A 192 -21.68 -43.04 -12.54
C PRO A 192 -21.05 -43.73 -13.78
N PRO A 193 -20.25 -43.02 -14.59
CA PRO A 193 -19.41 -43.64 -15.62
C PRO A 193 -18.12 -44.26 -15.02
N PRO A 194 -17.51 -45.24 -15.71
CA PRO A 194 -16.52 -46.15 -15.13
C PRO A 194 -15.13 -45.53 -14.96
N SER A 195 -14.45 -45.99 -13.90
CA SER A 195 -13.08 -45.63 -13.51
C SER A 195 -12.03 -46.30 -14.40
N THR A 196 -11.20 -45.52 -15.09
CA THR A 196 -9.90 -45.98 -15.60
C THR A 196 -8.80 -45.57 -14.63
N GLU A 197 -8.26 -46.57 -13.94
CA GLU A 197 -7.12 -46.51 -13.04
C GLU A 197 -5.83 -46.16 -13.79
N ARG A 198 -5.20 -45.04 -13.43
CA ARG A 198 -3.74 -44.88 -13.46
C ARG A 198 -3.33 -44.06 -12.24
N SER A 199 -3.09 -44.76 -11.14
CA SER A 199 -2.46 -44.21 -9.94
C SER A 199 -0.95 -44.44 -10.03
N THR A 200 -0.21 -43.36 -10.26
CA THR A 200 1.14 -43.20 -9.70
C THR A 200 1.12 -41.92 -8.90
N THR A 201 0.73 -42.05 -7.63
CA THR A 201 0.80 -41.00 -6.62
C THR A 201 2.23 -40.46 -6.57
N MET A 202 2.44 -39.20 -6.98
CA MET A 202 3.73 -38.55 -6.79
C MET A 202 4.01 -38.38 -5.30
N LYS A 203 5.17 -38.84 -4.83
CA LYS A 203 5.62 -38.66 -3.44
C LYS A 203 5.68 -37.16 -3.10
N THR A 204 5.20 -36.79 -1.91
CA THR A 204 5.18 -35.40 -1.46
C THR A 204 6.60 -34.90 -1.19
N LEU A 205 6.79 -33.57 -1.18
CA LEU A 205 8.10 -32.97 -0.90
C LEU A 205 8.62 -33.38 0.49
N ALA A 206 7.73 -33.42 1.50
CA ALA A 206 8.04 -33.89 2.84
C ALA A 206 8.51 -35.36 2.84
N GLN A 207 7.79 -36.25 2.15
CA GLN A 207 8.19 -37.66 2.01
C GLN A 207 9.56 -37.81 1.34
N ARG A 208 9.91 -36.94 0.38
CA ARG A 208 11.22 -36.96 -0.29
C ARG A 208 12.33 -36.41 0.61
N ILE A 209 12.02 -35.47 1.50
CA ILE A 209 12.97 -34.98 2.52
C ILE A 209 13.24 -36.09 3.53
N ASP A 210 12.19 -36.75 4.03
CA ASP A 210 12.32 -37.86 5.00
C ASP A 210 13.13 -39.04 4.43
N GLU A 211 12.84 -39.45 3.19
CA GLU A 211 13.60 -40.51 2.51
C GLU A 211 15.09 -40.15 2.32
N LYS A 212 15.39 -38.87 2.06
CA LYS A 212 16.77 -38.41 1.86
C LYS A 212 17.49 -38.19 3.19
N THR A 213 16.81 -37.80 4.26
CA THR A 213 17.38 -37.77 5.61
C THR A 213 17.73 -39.17 6.10
N ASP A 214 16.86 -40.15 5.86
CA ASP A 214 17.09 -41.55 6.26
C ASP A 214 18.24 -42.17 5.46
N ALA A 215 18.31 -41.91 4.15
CA ALA A 215 19.42 -42.36 3.31
C ALA A 215 20.76 -41.75 3.73
N LEU A 216 20.78 -40.47 4.13
CA LEU A 216 21.98 -39.80 4.62
C LEU A 216 22.42 -40.37 5.98
N ALA A 217 21.49 -40.63 6.89
CA ALA A 217 21.78 -41.27 8.16
C ALA A 217 22.35 -42.69 7.97
N ALA A 218 21.81 -43.46 7.02
CA ALA A 218 22.33 -44.78 6.67
C ALA A 218 23.76 -44.70 6.12
N LYS A 219 24.05 -43.75 5.21
CA LYS A 219 25.41 -43.57 4.66
C LYS A 219 26.43 -43.08 5.68
N ARG A 220 26.03 -42.23 6.63
CA ARG A 220 26.90 -41.85 7.76
C ARG A 220 27.22 -43.02 8.67
N LYS A 221 26.26 -43.93 8.90
CA LYS A 221 26.50 -45.15 9.68
C LYS A 221 27.41 -46.15 8.94
N GLU A 222 27.26 -46.24 7.62
CA GLU A 222 28.16 -47.03 6.76
C GLU A 222 29.59 -46.48 6.81
N LEU A 223 29.77 -45.16 6.72
CA LEU A 223 31.06 -44.49 6.88
C LEU A 223 31.69 -44.77 8.26
N ASP A 224 30.90 -44.69 9.34
CA ASP A 224 31.37 -44.97 10.70
C ASP A 224 31.82 -46.43 10.88
N THR A 225 31.15 -47.36 10.18
CA THR A 225 31.53 -48.78 10.16
C THR A 225 32.84 -48.99 9.38
N LEU A 226 33.00 -48.30 8.24
CA LEU A 226 34.23 -48.37 7.43
C LEU A 226 35.44 -47.75 8.15
N LEU A 227 35.24 -46.69 8.92
CA LEU A 227 36.29 -46.05 9.73
C LEU A 227 36.64 -46.84 11.00
N GLY A 228 35.75 -47.73 11.45
CA GLY A 228 35.96 -48.58 12.62
C GLY A 228 36.61 -49.94 12.33
N ALA A 229 36.92 -50.25 11.07
CA ALA A 229 37.61 -51.49 10.68
C ALA A 229 39.13 -51.38 10.90
N ASP A 230 39.79 -52.49 11.26
CA ASP A 230 41.24 -52.54 11.51
C ASP A 230 42.08 -52.23 10.25
N ASP A 231 41.55 -52.59 9.07
CA ASP A 231 42.11 -52.22 7.75
C ASP A 231 41.15 -51.24 7.04
N LEU A 232 41.62 -50.03 6.77
CA LEU A 232 40.83 -48.98 6.13
C LEU A 232 40.79 -49.16 4.61
N ASP A 233 39.59 -49.37 4.07
CA ASP A 233 39.33 -49.34 2.63
C ASP A 233 39.09 -47.89 2.17
N HIS A 234 40.16 -47.24 1.74
CA HIS A 234 40.13 -45.84 1.31
C HIS A 234 39.17 -45.59 0.12
N ASP A 235 39.06 -46.54 -0.82
CA ASP A 235 38.18 -46.39 -1.98
C ASP A 235 36.69 -46.45 -1.56
N ALA A 236 36.36 -47.34 -0.62
CA ALA A 236 35.01 -47.43 -0.05
C ALA A 236 34.65 -46.21 0.80
N ILE A 237 35.62 -45.67 1.55
CA ILE A 237 35.45 -44.46 2.37
C ILE A 237 35.20 -43.23 1.48
N ASP A 238 35.96 -43.07 0.41
CA ASP A 238 35.79 -41.96 -0.53
C ASP A 238 34.43 -42.03 -1.25
N ALA A 239 34.01 -43.23 -1.67
CA ALA A 239 32.68 -43.43 -2.26
C ALA A 239 31.52 -43.13 -1.30
N ALA A 240 31.70 -43.43 0.00
CA ALA A 240 30.73 -43.08 1.03
C ALA A 240 30.66 -41.56 1.28
N ASN A 241 31.81 -40.88 1.30
CA ASN A 241 31.91 -39.42 1.43
C ASN A 241 31.26 -38.69 0.24
N ASP A 242 31.54 -39.12 -0.99
CA ASP A 242 30.92 -38.55 -2.20
C ASP A 242 29.39 -38.71 -2.20
N SER A 243 28.92 -39.86 -1.71
CA SER A 243 27.49 -40.14 -1.55
C SER A 243 26.84 -39.23 -0.49
N ILE A 244 27.53 -38.99 0.63
CA ILE A 244 27.07 -38.07 1.68
C ILE A 244 27.01 -36.64 1.14
N GLU A 245 28.04 -36.17 0.44
CA GLU A 245 28.07 -34.81 -0.13
C GLU A 245 26.92 -34.61 -1.14
N THR A 246 26.65 -35.62 -1.97
CA THR A 246 25.54 -35.60 -2.92
C THR A 246 24.18 -35.54 -2.21
N LEU A 247 23.99 -36.35 -1.16
CA LEU A 247 22.75 -36.37 -0.38
C LEU A 247 22.54 -35.06 0.42
N GLU A 248 23.61 -34.45 0.94
CA GLU A 248 23.56 -33.15 1.62
C GLU A 248 23.19 -32.00 0.67
N LYS A 249 23.75 -32.01 -0.55
CA LYS A 249 23.38 -31.06 -1.61
C LYS A 249 21.91 -31.22 -2.00
N ASP A 250 21.45 -32.44 -2.23
CA ASP A 250 20.04 -32.75 -2.55
C ASP A 250 19.09 -32.26 -1.45
N LEU A 251 19.42 -32.53 -0.18
CA LEU A 251 18.62 -32.17 0.98
C LEU A 251 18.58 -30.67 1.19
N THR A 252 19.69 -29.96 0.93
CA THR A 252 19.76 -28.49 0.95
C THR A 252 18.87 -27.88 -0.13
N VAL A 253 18.86 -28.45 -1.34
CA VAL A 253 17.98 -28.03 -2.44
C VAL A 253 16.52 -28.30 -2.08
N LEU A 254 16.20 -29.47 -1.54
CA LEU A 254 14.84 -29.85 -1.15
C LEU A 254 14.31 -28.97 0.00
N LYS A 255 15.10 -28.71 1.05
CA LYS A 255 14.70 -27.79 2.14
C LYS A 255 14.58 -26.34 1.69
N ARG A 256 15.44 -25.89 0.75
CA ARG A 256 15.27 -24.56 0.13
C ARG A 256 13.98 -24.51 -0.70
N SER A 257 13.65 -25.59 -1.40
CA SER A 257 12.39 -25.73 -2.14
C SER A 257 11.18 -25.85 -1.21
N GLU A 258 11.33 -26.41 -0.02
CA GLU A 258 10.30 -26.43 1.03
C GLU A 258 10.11 -25.04 1.63
N GLY A 259 11.18 -24.28 1.89
CA GLY A 259 11.08 -22.90 2.37
C GLY A 259 10.46 -21.93 1.34
N THR A 260 10.60 -22.23 0.05
CA THR A 260 9.92 -21.50 -1.04
C THR A 260 8.51 -22.03 -1.33
N ALA A 261 8.28 -23.33 -1.18
CA ALA A 261 6.96 -23.94 -1.27
C ALA A 261 6.08 -23.62 -0.05
N ALA A 262 6.63 -23.49 1.16
CA ALA A 262 5.92 -23.01 2.34
C ALA A 262 5.49 -21.53 2.19
N LYS A 263 6.18 -20.76 1.34
CA LYS A 263 5.72 -19.45 0.86
C LYS A 263 4.71 -19.53 -0.30
N ALA A 264 4.62 -20.67 -0.99
CA ALA A 264 3.75 -20.88 -2.16
C ALA A 264 2.52 -21.78 -1.88
N VAL A 265 2.43 -22.41 -0.70
CA VAL A 265 1.28 -23.21 -0.22
C VAL A 265 0.42 -22.37 0.73
N VAL A 266 0.18 -21.11 0.36
CA VAL A 266 -1.10 -20.46 0.63
C VAL A 266 -1.79 -20.33 -0.73
N LYS A 267 -2.08 -21.47 -1.37
CA LYS A 267 -3.06 -21.50 -2.46
C LYS A 267 -4.42 -21.64 -1.83
N THR A 268 -4.98 -20.52 -1.48
CA THR A 268 -6.36 -20.44 -1.10
C THR A 268 -7.24 -20.46 -2.35
N ASN A 269 -8.40 -21.12 -2.22
CA ASN A 269 -9.36 -21.22 -3.31
C ASN A 269 -9.97 -19.83 -3.54
N VAL A 270 -9.38 -19.07 -4.46
CA VAL A 270 -9.93 -17.81 -4.94
C VAL A 270 -11.26 -18.10 -5.63
N ASN A 271 -12.37 -17.87 -4.93
CA ASN A 271 -13.66 -17.62 -5.58
C ASN A 271 -13.51 -16.34 -6.40
N ARG A 272 -13.20 -16.48 -7.69
CA ARG A 272 -13.08 -15.35 -8.62
C ARG A 272 -14.47 -14.72 -8.79
N GLN A 273 -14.60 -13.46 -8.39
CA GLN A 273 -15.78 -12.65 -8.65
C GLN A 273 -15.98 -12.44 -10.17
N PRO A 274 -17.23 -12.31 -10.63
CA PRO A 274 -17.52 -12.02 -12.04
C PRO A 274 -16.99 -10.65 -12.46
N LEU A 275 -16.49 -10.56 -13.70
CA LEU A 275 -15.97 -9.33 -14.29
C LEU A 275 -17.04 -8.22 -14.26
N GLY A 276 -16.71 -7.09 -13.63
CA GLY A 276 -17.58 -5.90 -13.54
C GLY A 276 -17.47 -5.12 -12.23
N PHE A 277 -16.99 -5.75 -11.16
CA PHE A 277 -16.71 -5.07 -9.89
C PHE A 277 -15.29 -4.51 -9.92
N LYS A 278 -15.14 -3.18 -10.03
CA LYS A 278 -13.89 -2.52 -9.67
C LYS A 278 -13.69 -2.76 -8.17
N ALA A 279 -12.66 -3.51 -7.78
CA ALA A 279 -12.18 -3.44 -6.41
C ALA A 279 -11.79 -1.99 -6.17
N GLU A 280 -12.54 -1.31 -5.31
CA GLU A 280 -12.21 0.01 -4.83
C GLU A 280 -10.80 -0.07 -4.24
N LYS A 281 -9.86 0.75 -4.73
CA LYS A 281 -8.53 0.83 -4.09
C LYS A 281 -8.77 1.32 -2.67
N LEU A 282 -8.58 0.42 -1.71
CA LEU A 282 -8.84 0.71 -0.32
C LEU A 282 -7.78 1.68 0.19
N ASN A 283 -8.25 2.67 0.93
CA ASN A 283 -7.41 3.60 1.65
C ASN A 283 -6.62 2.83 2.75
N GLY A 284 -5.41 3.29 3.08
CA GLY A 284 -4.55 2.70 4.10
C GLY A 284 -5.22 2.47 5.45
N LEU A 285 -6.11 3.38 5.87
CA LEU A 285 -6.90 3.19 7.09
C LEU A 285 -7.93 2.06 6.95
N ASP A 286 -8.54 1.88 5.78
CA ASP A 286 -9.47 0.76 5.55
C ASP A 286 -8.74 -0.58 5.60
N LEU A 287 -7.51 -0.63 5.12
CA LEU A 287 -6.64 -1.80 5.24
C LEU A 287 -6.30 -2.12 6.70
N MET A 288 -6.09 -1.10 7.53
CA MET A 288 -5.81 -1.26 8.97
C MET A 288 -7.06 -1.71 9.75
N VAL A 289 -8.22 -1.12 9.46
CA VAL A 289 -9.49 -1.52 10.08
C VAL A 289 -9.85 -2.96 9.70
N ARG A 290 -9.70 -3.33 8.42
CA ARG A 290 -9.89 -4.71 7.96
C ARG A 290 -8.95 -5.68 8.66
N ARG A 291 -7.67 -5.32 8.84
CA ARG A 291 -6.71 -6.11 9.62
C ARG A 291 -7.19 -6.31 11.04
N ALA A 292 -7.59 -5.24 11.74
CA ALA A 292 -8.12 -5.34 13.10
C ALA A 292 -9.33 -6.29 13.17
N VAL A 293 -10.28 -6.16 12.24
CA VAL A 293 -11.49 -7.00 12.22
C VAL A 293 -11.16 -8.46 11.93
N VAL A 294 -10.33 -8.75 10.93
CA VAL A 294 -9.95 -10.14 10.60
C VAL A 294 -9.20 -10.79 11.76
N HIS A 295 -8.20 -10.10 12.34
CA HIS A 295 -7.47 -10.62 13.50
C HIS A 295 -8.38 -10.82 14.70
N GLY A 296 -9.35 -9.94 14.92
CA GLY A 296 -10.33 -10.07 15.99
C GLY A 296 -11.21 -11.29 15.81
N VAL A 297 -11.72 -11.51 14.60
CA VAL A 297 -12.56 -12.65 14.28
C VAL A 297 -11.74 -13.95 14.28
N ALA A 298 -10.50 -13.94 13.82
CA ALA A 298 -9.58 -15.10 13.86
C ALA A 298 -9.24 -15.50 15.30
N LEU A 299 -8.86 -14.54 16.15
CA LEU A 299 -8.62 -14.75 17.58
C LEU A 299 -9.87 -15.33 18.27
N HIS A 300 -11.05 -14.87 17.88
CA HIS A 300 -12.31 -15.29 18.48
C HIS A 300 -12.77 -16.70 18.02
N THR A 301 -12.65 -16.98 16.73
CA THR A 301 -13.13 -18.25 16.14
C THR A 301 -12.11 -19.38 16.27
N GLY A 302 -10.86 -19.06 16.64
CA GLY A 302 -9.74 -19.99 16.56
C GLY A 302 -9.41 -20.40 15.12
N ALA A 303 -10.01 -19.75 14.13
CA ALA A 303 -9.74 -20.00 12.72
C ALA A 303 -8.47 -19.28 12.29
N GLN A 304 -7.81 -19.82 11.27
CA GLN A 304 -6.66 -19.13 10.68
C GLN A 304 -7.08 -17.80 10.05
N VAL A 305 -6.22 -16.80 10.19
CA VAL A 305 -6.43 -15.41 9.73
C VAL A 305 -6.82 -15.39 8.24
N GLU A 306 -6.15 -16.22 7.44
CA GLU A 306 -6.38 -16.38 6.01
C GLU A 306 -7.80 -16.88 5.71
N LYS A 307 -8.27 -17.88 6.47
CA LYS A 307 -9.62 -18.43 6.31
C LYS A 307 -10.68 -17.40 6.65
N VAL A 308 -10.46 -16.62 7.71
CA VAL A 308 -11.37 -15.54 8.11
C VAL A 308 -11.38 -14.41 7.09
N LEU A 309 -10.21 -14.04 6.56
CA LEU A 309 -10.07 -13.05 5.51
C LEU A 309 -10.87 -13.44 4.26
N GLU A 310 -10.78 -14.70 3.82
CA GLU A 310 -11.56 -15.21 2.68
C GLU A 310 -13.05 -15.28 2.94
N GLU A 311 -13.45 -15.69 4.15
CA GLU A 311 -14.86 -15.81 4.51
C GLU A 311 -15.53 -14.43 4.62
N ARG A 312 -14.80 -13.41 5.09
CA ARG A 312 -15.34 -12.06 5.33
C ARG A 312 -15.14 -11.11 4.16
N TYR A 313 -14.04 -11.24 3.43
CA TYR A 313 -13.71 -10.42 2.26
C TYR A 313 -13.38 -11.32 1.06
N PRO A 314 -14.38 -12.03 0.51
CA PRO A 314 -14.18 -12.84 -0.69
C PRO A 314 -13.82 -11.94 -1.87
N GLY A 315 -12.68 -12.23 -2.51
CA GLY A 315 -12.15 -11.40 -3.62
C GLY A 315 -11.37 -10.17 -3.18
N HIS A 316 -10.87 -10.13 -1.94
CA HIS A 316 -9.97 -9.08 -1.46
C HIS A 316 -8.71 -8.93 -2.35
N ASP A 317 -8.19 -7.72 -2.43
CA ASP A 317 -7.00 -7.42 -3.22
C ASP A 317 -5.71 -7.91 -2.52
N GLU A 318 -4.62 -8.00 -3.28
CA GLU A 318 -3.32 -8.45 -2.78
C GLU A 318 -2.79 -7.57 -1.64
N ALA A 319 -3.15 -6.28 -1.64
CA ALA A 319 -2.79 -5.33 -0.58
C ALA A 319 -3.49 -5.67 0.75
N THR A 320 -4.80 -5.93 0.72
CA THR A 320 -5.56 -6.40 1.89
C THR A 320 -4.97 -7.72 2.37
N HIS A 321 -4.70 -8.67 1.47
CA HIS A 321 -4.09 -9.95 1.85
C HIS A 321 -2.75 -9.74 2.57
N ALA A 322 -1.85 -8.95 2.00
CA ALA A 322 -0.50 -8.75 2.52
C ALA A 322 -0.49 -8.05 3.88
N ILE A 323 -1.35 -7.04 4.09
CA ILE A 323 -1.42 -6.31 5.37
C ILE A 323 -2.09 -7.17 6.45
N VAL A 324 -3.14 -7.90 6.09
CA VAL A 324 -3.90 -8.70 7.05
C VAL A 324 -3.12 -9.94 7.50
N THR A 325 -2.49 -10.68 6.58
CA THR A 325 -1.80 -11.95 6.91
C THR A 325 -0.39 -11.76 7.47
N ARG A 326 0.17 -10.54 7.42
CA ARG A 326 1.49 -10.27 7.99
C ARG A 326 1.45 -10.31 9.52
N ALA A 327 2.27 -11.19 10.10
CA ALA A 327 2.57 -11.23 11.52
C ALA A 327 3.16 -9.88 11.99
N ALA A 328 2.75 -9.42 13.16
CA ALA A 328 3.28 -8.22 13.81
C ALA A 328 4.79 -8.37 14.05
N ALA A 329 5.59 -7.93 13.08
CA ALA A 329 7.03 -7.75 13.24
C ALA A 329 7.27 -6.23 13.29
N PRO A 330 8.14 -5.73 14.21
CA PRO A 330 8.52 -4.33 14.23
C PRO A 330 9.14 -4.01 12.87
N ILE A 331 8.62 -2.97 12.23
CA ILE A 331 9.04 -2.56 10.89
C ILE A 331 10.44 -1.96 11.03
N ALA A 332 11.44 -2.82 10.86
CA ALA A 332 12.83 -2.40 10.88
C ALA A 332 13.16 -1.57 9.63
N THR A 333 13.26 -0.27 9.84
CA THR A 333 14.06 0.72 9.09
C THR A 333 13.64 1.08 7.67
N THR A 334 13.67 2.38 7.39
CA THR A 334 13.47 3.09 6.12
C THR A 334 14.42 2.69 4.98
N THR A 335 15.11 1.55 5.07
CA THR A 335 16.16 1.14 4.13
C THR A 335 15.75 0.03 3.15
N THR A 336 14.55 -0.54 3.28
CA THR A 336 14.11 -1.62 2.37
C THR A 336 13.18 -1.08 1.28
N SER A 337 13.71 -0.90 0.06
CA SER A 337 12.91 -0.46 -1.10
C SER A 337 11.98 -1.58 -1.59
N GLY A 338 10.66 -1.34 -1.57
CA GLY A 338 9.66 -2.24 -2.16
C GLY A 338 8.27 -1.60 -2.23
N PHE A 339 7.34 -2.22 -2.96
CA PHE A 339 5.93 -1.77 -3.05
C PHE A 339 5.28 -1.60 -1.66
N VAL A 340 5.73 -2.39 -0.70
CA VAL A 340 5.30 -2.34 0.70
C VAL A 340 5.78 -1.05 1.40
N SER A 341 6.98 -0.54 1.12
CA SER A 341 7.43 0.73 1.74
C SER A 341 6.59 1.92 1.22
N GLN A 342 6.15 1.86 -0.04
CA GLN A 342 5.25 2.86 -0.63
C GLN A 342 3.82 2.79 -0.06
N LEU A 343 3.31 1.59 0.24
CA LEU A 343 2.01 1.40 0.89
C LEU A 343 2.05 1.80 2.38
N VAL A 344 3.21 1.65 3.02
CA VAL A 344 3.46 2.07 4.41
C VAL A 344 3.53 3.59 4.53
N GLU A 345 4.19 4.30 3.59
CA GLU A 345 4.11 5.76 3.52
C GLU A 345 2.70 6.27 3.22
N SER A 346 1.91 5.56 2.40
CA SER A 346 0.53 5.98 2.08
C SER A 346 -0.42 5.86 3.28
N THR A 347 -0.25 4.86 4.17
CA THR A 347 -1.13 4.67 5.34
C THR A 347 -1.11 5.83 6.33
N TRP A 348 0.04 6.49 6.53
CA TRP A 348 0.12 7.66 7.40
C TRP A 348 -0.59 8.87 6.79
N ALA A 349 -0.35 9.12 5.50
CA ALA A 349 -1.02 10.19 4.77
C ALA A 349 -2.54 10.01 4.76
N ASP A 350 -2.99 8.76 4.60
CA ASP A 350 -4.38 8.35 4.63
C ASP A 350 -5.03 8.49 6.02
N PHE A 351 -4.29 8.20 7.10
CA PHE A 351 -4.75 8.40 8.48
C PHE A 351 -4.86 9.90 8.81
N LEU A 352 -3.85 10.70 8.46
CA LEU A 352 -3.92 12.15 8.61
C LEU A 352 -5.05 12.76 7.76
N GLU A 353 -5.28 12.22 6.57
CA GLU A 353 -6.42 12.61 5.74
C GLU A 353 -7.75 12.28 6.42
N ALA A 354 -7.88 11.10 7.03
CA ALA A 354 -9.07 10.76 7.80
C ALA A 354 -9.28 11.67 9.02
N LEU A 355 -8.19 12.16 9.63
CA LEU A 355 -8.23 13.16 10.70
C LEU A 355 -8.53 14.58 10.20
N ARG A 356 -8.48 14.87 8.89
CA ARG A 356 -8.86 16.19 8.36
C ARG A 356 -10.35 16.41 8.54
N GLY A 357 -10.70 17.50 9.23
CA GLY A 357 -12.07 17.80 9.63
C GLY A 357 -12.23 17.75 11.16
N PRO A 358 -12.18 16.56 11.79
CA PRO A 358 -12.35 16.46 13.24
C PRO A 358 -11.15 16.98 14.06
N SER A 359 -9.94 16.99 13.50
CA SER A 359 -8.73 17.48 14.20
C SER A 359 -8.14 18.73 13.54
N VAL A 360 -7.62 19.65 14.36
CA VAL A 360 -6.82 20.80 13.89
C VAL A 360 -5.39 20.40 13.52
N TYR A 361 -4.86 19.34 14.14
CA TYR A 361 -3.46 18.96 14.04
C TYR A 361 -2.97 18.71 12.60
N PRO A 362 -3.67 17.94 11.73
CA PRO A 362 -3.23 17.73 10.35
C PRO A 362 -3.12 19.04 9.56
N ALA A 363 -4.08 19.96 9.75
CA ALA A 363 -4.09 21.24 9.06
C ALA A 363 -2.91 22.14 9.48
N LEU A 364 -2.51 22.08 10.74
CA LEU A 364 -1.33 22.78 11.25
C LEU A 364 -0.03 22.13 10.77
N ARG A 365 0.03 20.80 10.77
CA ARG A 365 1.18 20.04 10.27
C ARG A 365 1.47 20.34 8.81
N ASP A 366 0.45 20.30 7.95
CA ASP A 366 0.60 20.55 6.50
C ASP A 366 1.19 21.93 6.19
N ARG A 367 0.95 22.90 7.09
CA ARG A 367 1.45 24.28 6.97
C ARG A 367 2.75 24.53 7.74
N GLY A 368 3.13 23.59 8.61
CA GLY A 368 4.28 23.68 9.49
C GLY A 368 5.49 22.89 8.99
N TYR A 369 6.41 22.62 9.90
CA TYR A 369 7.63 21.88 9.61
C TYR A 369 7.55 20.45 10.17
N GLY A 370 7.42 19.47 9.26
CA GLY A 370 7.41 18.05 9.61
C GLY A 370 8.82 17.48 9.71
N VAL A 371 9.10 16.79 10.81
CA VAL A 371 10.30 15.93 10.98
C VAL A 371 9.87 14.51 11.32
N SER A 372 10.77 13.55 11.11
CA SER A 372 10.60 12.15 11.55
C SER A 372 11.53 11.90 12.73
N PHE A 373 11.13 11.01 13.64
CA PHE A 373 12.04 10.55 14.70
C PHE A 373 13.18 9.71 14.09
N ASP A 374 14.36 9.79 14.70
CA ASP A 374 15.45 8.85 14.47
C ASP A 374 15.15 7.49 15.14
N ALA A 375 16.03 6.51 14.93
CA ALA A 375 15.88 5.18 15.52
C ALA A 375 15.89 5.18 17.07
N ALA A 376 16.31 6.28 17.70
CA ALA A 376 16.29 6.46 19.15
C ALA A 376 15.04 7.23 19.63
N GLY A 377 14.07 7.50 18.75
CA GLY A 377 12.84 8.22 19.10
C GLY A 377 13.06 9.72 19.31
N THR A 378 14.15 10.29 18.78
CA THR A 378 14.49 11.70 18.93
C THR A 378 14.44 12.41 17.57
N ALA A 379 13.95 13.65 17.55
CA ALA A 379 13.99 14.50 16.37
C ALA A 379 14.69 15.81 16.69
N TYR A 380 15.46 16.32 15.73
CA TYR A 380 16.24 17.55 15.89
C TYR A 380 15.59 18.66 15.06
N LEU A 381 15.31 19.80 15.70
CA LEU A 381 14.93 21.00 14.99
C LEU A 381 16.09 21.99 14.99
N PRO A 382 16.80 22.18 13.87
CA PRO A 382 17.82 23.21 13.79
C PRO A 382 17.13 24.59 13.81
N GLN A 383 17.34 25.34 14.89
CA GLN A 383 16.78 26.69 15.04
C GLN A 383 17.90 27.73 15.15
N ARG A 384 17.68 28.92 14.59
CA ARG A 384 18.58 30.06 14.74
C ARG A 384 18.26 30.78 16.04
N THR A 385 19.19 30.79 17.00
CA THR A 385 18.99 31.36 18.36
C THR A 385 19.67 32.69 18.60
N GLY A 386 20.10 33.39 17.54
CA GLY A 386 20.86 34.65 17.68
C GLY A 386 20.49 35.73 16.70
N SER A 387 20.95 36.96 17.02
CA SER A 387 20.98 38.09 16.11
C SER A 387 21.63 37.67 14.78
N GLY A 388 21.01 38.06 13.66
CA GLY A 388 21.43 37.62 12.33
C GLY A 388 22.84 38.08 11.97
N ALA A 389 23.30 37.68 10.78
CA ALA A 389 24.60 38.13 10.26
C ALA A 389 24.70 39.68 10.14
N ASN A 390 23.57 40.40 10.23
CA ASN A 390 23.43 41.87 10.30
C ASN A 390 24.44 42.59 9.41
N GLY A 391 24.25 42.42 8.10
CA GLY A 391 25.00 43.16 7.10
C GLY A 391 24.77 44.67 7.24
N SER A 392 25.80 45.45 6.93
CA SER A 392 25.74 46.91 6.91
C SER A 392 26.46 47.42 5.66
N PHE A 393 26.07 48.60 5.17
CA PHE A 393 26.82 49.28 4.12
C PHE A 393 28.21 49.63 4.62
N PHE A 394 29.22 49.41 3.79
CA PHE A 394 30.61 49.74 4.09
C PHE A 394 31.17 50.60 2.95
N ALA A 395 32.06 51.54 3.28
CA ALA A 395 32.72 52.37 2.29
C ALA A 395 33.76 51.55 1.50
N GLU A 396 34.06 52.00 0.29
CA GLU A 396 35.11 51.41 -0.55
C GLU A 396 36.44 51.34 0.21
N GLY A 397 37.09 50.17 0.21
CA GLY A 397 38.33 49.92 0.96
C GLY A 397 38.18 49.68 2.47
N SER A 398 36.98 49.75 3.04
CA SER A 398 36.76 49.50 4.46
C SER A 398 36.45 48.02 4.78
N PRO A 399 36.86 47.51 5.95
CA PRO A 399 36.52 46.15 6.36
C PRO A 399 35.01 45.93 6.52
N ILE A 400 34.53 44.79 6.01
CA ILE A 400 33.13 44.36 6.13
C ILE A 400 32.92 43.71 7.50
N ARG A 401 31.81 44.03 8.19
CA ARG A 401 31.42 43.31 9.41
C ARG A 401 31.08 41.86 9.08
N VAL A 402 31.67 40.93 9.84
CA VAL A 402 31.29 39.51 9.83
C VAL A 402 30.33 39.25 11.00
N GLY A 403 29.08 38.91 10.70
CA GLY A 403 28.14 38.42 11.71
C GLY A 403 28.23 36.91 11.88
N ARG A 404 28.03 36.43 13.11
CA ARG A 404 28.00 34.99 13.44
C ARG A 404 26.56 34.52 13.57
N ILE A 405 26.21 33.43 12.87
CA ILE A 405 24.94 32.72 13.10
C ILE A 405 25.17 31.72 14.23
N THR A 406 24.36 31.78 15.29
CA THR A 406 24.31 30.74 16.32
C THR A 406 23.08 29.88 16.07
N VAL A 407 23.27 28.56 15.99
CA VAL A 407 22.21 27.57 15.83
C VAL A 407 22.12 26.78 17.12
N ALA A 408 20.92 26.59 17.65
CA ALA A 408 20.65 25.59 18.68
C ALA A 408 19.78 24.48 18.08
N ALA A 409 19.85 23.27 18.63
CA ALA A 409 19.03 22.15 18.21
C ALA A 409 18.20 21.65 19.40
N PRO A 410 17.05 22.29 19.72
CA PRO A 410 16.08 21.69 20.62
C PRO A 410 15.68 20.32 20.06
N THR A 411 15.74 19.31 20.93
CA THR A 411 15.35 17.94 20.63
C THR A 411 13.89 17.72 21.02
N PHE A 412 13.15 16.99 20.20
CA PHE A 412 11.86 16.40 20.57
C PHE A 412 12.06 14.92 20.85
N THR A 413 11.41 14.42 21.90
CA THR A 413 11.30 13.00 22.18
C THR A 413 9.92 12.49 21.81
N ALA A 414 9.87 11.29 21.24
CA ALA A 414 8.64 10.59 20.88
C ALA A 414 7.77 10.37 22.12
N ARG A 415 6.47 10.68 22.01
CA ARG A 415 5.45 10.46 23.04
C ARG A 415 4.39 9.55 22.49
N LYS A 416 4.01 8.54 23.28
CA LYS A 416 3.02 7.54 22.91
C LYS A 416 1.64 8.06 23.24
N MET A 417 0.81 8.23 22.22
CA MET A 417 -0.62 8.37 22.35
C MET A 417 -1.27 7.04 22.01
N GLY A 418 -2.32 6.66 22.74
CA GLY A 418 -3.13 5.52 22.35
C GLY A 418 -4.59 5.69 22.70
N VAL A 419 -5.45 5.06 21.89
CA VAL A 419 -6.91 5.05 22.06
C VAL A 419 -7.35 3.59 22.06
N ILE A 420 -8.24 3.23 22.99
CA ILE A 420 -8.79 1.87 23.11
C ILE A 420 -10.30 1.92 23.02
N ILE A 421 -10.86 1.18 22.05
CA ILE A 421 -12.30 1.12 21.81
C ILE A 421 -12.79 -0.29 22.06
N PRO A 422 -13.55 -0.52 23.14
CA PRO A 422 -14.20 -1.80 23.38
C PRO A 422 -15.51 -1.92 22.61
N PHE A 423 -15.76 -3.10 22.06
CA PHE A 423 -17.00 -3.46 21.37
C PHE A 423 -17.44 -4.89 21.75
N THR A 424 -18.73 -5.19 21.59
CA THR A 424 -19.27 -6.50 21.94
C THR A 424 -19.04 -7.51 20.81
N ARG A 425 -18.89 -8.78 21.18
CA ARG A 425 -18.65 -9.86 20.23
C ARG A 425 -19.82 -10.07 19.26
N GLU A 426 -21.05 -9.89 19.73
CA GLU A 426 -22.24 -10.03 18.89
C GLU A 426 -22.30 -8.96 17.79
N ALA A 427 -21.84 -7.73 18.08
CA ALA A 427 -21.71 -6.68 17.07
C ALA A 427 -20.66 -7.04 16.01
N ALA A 428 -19.53 -7.62 16.42
CA ALA A 428 -18.46 -8.06 15.50
C ALA A 428 -18.89 -9.19 14.56
N LYS A 429 -19.71 -10.12 15.04
CA LYS A 429 -20.16 -11.26 14.23
C LYS A 429 -21.25 -10.92 13.22
N ARG A 430 -22.15 -9.99 13.54
CA ARG A 430 -23.37 -9.73 12.74
C ARG A 430 -23.23 -8.59 11.74
N SER A 431 -22.21 -7.73 11.86
CA SER A 431 -22.19 -6.42 11.19
C SER A 431 -20.85 -6.09 10.52
N THR A 432 -20.19 -7.03 9.84
CA THR A 432 -18.78 -6.88 9.43
C THR A 432 -18.47 -5.69 8.50
N PRO A 433 -19.36 -5.19 7.62
CA PRO A 433 -19.11 -3.91 6.92
C PRO A 433 -19.54 -2.66 7.72
N GLN A 434 -20.62 -2.76 8.50
CA GLN A 434 -21.19 -1.61 9.22
C GLN A 434 -20.39 -1.27 10.48
N LEU A 435 -19.88 -2.29 11.18
CA LEU A 435 -19.04 -2.12 12.35
C LEU A 435 -17.68 -1.51 11.98
N GLU A 436 -17.14 -1.82 10.79
CA GLU A 436 -15.91 -1.19 10.29
C GLU A 436 -16.05 0.32 10.17
N GLY A 437 -17.15 0.79 9.58
CA GLY A 437 -17.42 2.24 9.47
C GLY A 437 -17.55 2.91 10.84
N VAL A 438 -18.19 2.23 11.80
CA VAL A 438 -18.34 2.75 13.17
C VAL A 438 -16.99 2.76 13.92
N LEU A 439 -16.22 1.68 13.85
CA LEU A 439 -14.90 1.60 14.49
C LEU A 439 -13.92 2.60 13.87
N ARG A 440 -13.92 2.74 12.54
CA ARG A 440 -13.14 3.75 11.81
C ARG A 440 -13.45 5.14 12.34
N ARG A 441 -14.73 5.51 12.36
CA ARG A 441 -15.17 6.83 12.79
C ARG A 441 -14.79 7.09 14.25
N ALA A 442 -15.05 6.12 15.12
CA ALA A 442 -14.73 6.23 16.55
C ALA A 442 -13.22 6.41 16.79
N ILE A 443 -12.34 5.63 16.13
CA ILE A 443 -10.88 5.83 16.25
C ILE A 443 -10.49 7.24 15.82
N VAL A 444 -11.01 7.72 14.69
CA VAL A 444 -10.65 9.03 14.15
C VAL A 444 -11.15 10.15 15.06
N GLU A 445 -12.40 10.09 15.51
CA GLU A 445 -13.01 11.10 16.39
C GLU A 445 -12.34 11.13 17.78
N ASP A 446 -12.14 9.97 18.42
CA ASP A 446 -11.53 9.89 19.74
C ASP A 446 -10.05 10.31 19.72
N THR A 447 -9.33 9.94 18.65
CA THR A 447 -7.95 10.40 18.44
C THR A 447 -7.92 11.90 18.25
N ALA A 448 -8.82 12.47 17.45
CA ALA A 448 -8.89 13.91 17.21
C ALA A 448 -9.13 14.68 18.52
N VAL A 449 -10.09 14.23 19.34
CA VAL A 449 -10.41 14.86 20.63
C VAL A 449 -9.21 14.82 21.57
N THR A 450 -8.57 13.66 21.72
CA THR A 450 -7.44 13.52 22.65
C THR A 450 -6.23 14.32 22.16
N LEU A 451 -5.94 14.29 20.86
CA LEU A 451 -4.80 14.97 20.26
C LEU A 451 -4.95 16.49 20.35
N ASP A 452 -6.10 17.02 19.94
CA ASP A 452 -6.34 18.45 19.96
C ASP A 452 -6.44 18.99 21.39
N SER A 453 -7.02 18.24 22.33
CA SER A 453 -7.11 18.66 23.73
C SER A 453 -5.72 18.83 24.36
N ILE A 454 -4.80 17.90 24.11
CA ILE A 454 -3.41 17.99 24.59
C ILE A 454 -2.64 19.08 23.82
N LEU A 455 -2.88 19.22 22.52
CA LEU A 455 -2.22 20.21 21.68
C LEU A 455 -2.60 21.65 22.06
N LEU A 456 -3.87 21.90 22.39
CA LEU A 456 -4.42 23.24 22.62
C LEU A 456 -4.48 23.64 24.11
N ASP A 457 -4.03 22.79 25.04
CA ASP A 457 -4.00 23.13 26.46
C ASP A 457 -2.78 23.98 26.86
N ALA A 458 -2.76 24.36 28.13
CA ALA A 458 -1.67 25.12 28.75
C ALA A 458 -0.80 24.25 29.68
N THR A 459 -0.83 22.93 29.52
CA THR A 459 -0.15 22.00 30.43
C THR A 459 1.31 21.81 30.02
N ALA A 460 2.21 21.78 31.01
CA ALA A 460 3.62 21.50 30.78
C ALA A 460 3.82 20.10 30.19
N GLY A 461 4.80 19.95 29.31
CA GLY A 461 5.24 18.63 28.86
C GLY A 461 6.08 17.94 29.94
N ASP A 462 5.98 16.62 30.03
CA ASP A 462 6.66 15.79 31.02
C ASP A 462 7.28 14.55 30.37
N THR A 463 7.38 13.41 31.06
CA THR A 463 7.86 12.13 30.49
C THR A 463 6.78 11.35 29.72
N VAL A 464 5.51 11.73 29.83
CA VAL A 464 4.35 11.03 29.26
C VAL A 464 3.77 11.78 28.06
N ARG A 465 3.68 13.11 28.14
CA ARG A 465 3.01 13.94 27.13
C ARG A 465 3.88 15.11 26.63
N PRO A 466 3.64 15.60 25.41
CA PRO A 466 4.20 16.88 24.96
C PRO A 466 3.52 18.06 25.68
N ALA A 467 4.19 19.21 25.66
CA ALA A 467 3.63 20.46 26.17
C ALA A 467 2.52 20.96 25.24
N GLY A 468 1.44 21.48 25.81
CA GLY A 468 0.41 22.16 25.03
C GLY A 468 0.93 23.46 24.42
N LEU A 469 0.32 23.92 23.34
CA LEU A 469 0.72 25.14 22.64
C LEU A 469 0.52 26.41 23.49
N LEU A 470 -0.40 26.37 24.46
CA LEU A 470 -0.65 27.50 25.36
C LEU A 470 0.23 27.43 26.62
N TYR A 471 1.08 26.41 26.77
CA TYR A 471 1.94 26.29 27.94
C TYR A 471 2.92 27.47 28.02
N GLY A 472 2.92 28.17 29.16
CA GLY A 472 3.75 29.36 29.36
C GLY A 472 3.30 30.59 28.56
N VAL A 473 2.14 30.55 27.90
CA VAL A 473 1.56 31.67 27.14
C VAL A 473 0.35 32.21 27.88
N SER A 474 0.45 33.45 28.37
CA SER A 474 -0.70 34.15 28.95
C SER A 474 -1.67 34.63 27.87
N ALA A 475 -2.96 34.70 28.20
CA ALA A 475 -3.95 35.32 27.33
C ALA A 475 -3.52 36.75 26.98
N THR A 476 -3.57 37.07 25.69
CA THR A 476 -3.14 38.37 25.15
C THR A 476 -4.16 39.47 25.47
N ALA A 477 -5.43 39.10 25.53
CA ALA A 477 -6.53 39.94 25.98
C ALA A 477 -7.69 39.06 26.48
N SER A 478 -8.64 39.67 27.18
CA SER A 478 -10.00 39.14 27.32
C SER A 478 -10.83 39.55 26.11
N GLY A 479 -11.78 38.71 25.71
CA GLY A 479 -12.66 38.98 24.59
C GLY A 479 -13.39 40.31 24.73
N TYR A 480 -13.48 41.04 23.63
CA TYR A 480 -14.15 42.33 23.58
C TYR A 480 -15.67 42.13 23.71
N GLY A 481 -16.31 42.95 24.54
CA GLY A 481 -17.75 42.87 24.77
C GLY A 481 -18.55 43.51 23.64
N GLY A 482 -19.77 43.03 23.41
CA GLY A 482 -20.72 43.64 22.47
C GLY A 482 -21.32 42.66 21.46
N GLY A 483 -20.66 41.53 21.20
CA GLY A 483 -21.15 40.50 20.27
C GLY A 483 -21.36 41.00 18.84
N ASP A 484 -20.65 42.06 18.44
CA ASP A 484 -20.80 42.75 17.16
C ASP A 484 -19.48 42.73 16.36
N HIS A 485 -19.49 43.30 15.15
CA HIS A 485 -18.30 43.30 14.29
C HIS A 485 -17.16 44.14 14.87
N THR A 486 -17.46 45.04 15.82
CA THR A 486 -16.44 45.81 16.56
C THR A 486 -15.67 44.88 17.48
N ALA A 487 -16.36 44.01 18.20
CA ALA A 487 -15.74 43.01 19.06
C ALA A 487 -14.78 42.10 18.29
N VAL A 488 -15.21 41.60 17.12
CA VAL A 488 -14.36 40.77 16.25
C VAL A 488 -13.10 41.50 15.82
N LYS A 489 -13.21 42.78 15.41
CA LYS A 489 -12.06 43.57 14.97
C LYS A 489 -11.04 43.80 16.07
N GLU A 490 -11.48 44.20 17.27
CA GLU A 490 -10.57 44.47 18.37
C GLU A 490 -9.92 43.19 18.90
N ASP A 491 -10.65 42.07 18.95
CA ASP A 491 -10.08 40.77 19.32
C ASP A 491 -9.03 40.31 18.32
N PHE A 492 -9.32 40.30 17.01
CA PHE A 492 -8.33 39.89 16.00
C PHE A 492 -7.12 40.82 15.97
N LYS A 493 -7.31 42.12 16.17
CA LYS A 493 -6.21 43.09 16.29
C LYS A 493 -5.34 42.78 17.51
N ALA A 494 -5.93 42.53 18.67
CA ALA A 494 -5.20 42.14 19.87
C ALA A 494 -4.45 40.82 19.66
N LEU A 495 -5.09 39.82 19.05
CA LEU A 495 -4.55 38.50 18.78
C LEU A 495 -3.34 38.54 17.82
N LEU A 496 -3.38 39.41 16.81
CA LEU A 496 -2.32 39.50 15.78
C LEU A 496 -1.18 40.46 16.14
N THR A 497 -1.40 41.40 17.07
CA THR A 497 -0.41 42.41 17.47
C THR A 497 0.93 41.80 17.94
N PRO A 498 0.96 40.73 18.77
CA PRO A 498 2.22 40.10 19.18
C PRO A 498 3.08 39.64 18.00
N PHE A 499 2.47 39.08 16.96
CA PHE A 499 3.18 38.62 15.75
C PHE A 499 3.74 39.78 14.94
N ILE A 500 2.98 40.87 14.81
CA ILE A 500 3.41 42.08 14.10
C ILE A 500 4.64 42.68 14.81
N ASN A 501 4.59 42.83 16.13
CA ASN A 501 5.70 43.34 16.94
C ASN A 501 6.95 42.44 16.84
N ALA A 502 6.76 41.13 16.63
CA ALA A 502 7.84 40.17 16.46
C ALA A 502 8.38 40.06 15.01
N ASN A 503 7.90 40.90 14.08
CA ASN A 503 8.16 40.84 12.63
C ASN A 503 7.82 39.47 12.03
N ALA A 504 6.69 38.90 12.45
CA ALA A 504 6.27 37.53 12.16
C ALA A 504 4.81 37.46 11.65
N ALA A 505 4.32 38.52 10.99
CA ALA A 505 2.92 38.67 10.57
C ALA A 505 2.48 37.82 9.35
N SER A 506 3.24 36.79 8.98
CA SER A 506 3.02 35.96 7.79
C SER A 506 2.73 34.51 8.18
N GLY A 507 1.82 33.85 7.46
CA GLY A 507 1.55 32.41 7.64
C GLY A 507 0.91 32.10 8.99
N ILE A 508 -0.02 32.95 9.44
CA ILE A 508 -0.73 32.79 10.70
C ILE A 508 -2.01 31.98 10.46
N THR A 509 -2.23 30.98 11.31
CA THR A 509 -3.52 30.28 11.41
C THR A 509 -4.22 30.73 12.68
N VAL A 510 -5.47 31.15 12.58
CA VAL A 510 -6.37 31.43 13.70
C VAL A 510 -7.35 30.28 13.83
N MET A 511 -7.33 29.65 14.99
CA MET A 511 -8.23 28.57 15.39
C MET A 511 -9.34 29.11 16.27
N MET A 512 -10.57 28.71 15.99
CA MET A 512 -11.75 29.07 16.77
C MET A 512 -12.76 27.92 16.78
N ASN A 513 -13.74 27.99 17.69
CA ASN A 513 -14.84 27.04 17.67
C ASN A 513 -15.85 27.42 16.56
N PRO A 514 -16.48 26.43 15.89
CA PRO A 514 -17.44 26.70 14.82
C PRO A 514 -18.59 27.63 15.21
N LYS A 515 -18.89 27.75 16.51
CA LYS A 515 -19.89 28.70 17.02
C LYS A 515 -19.50 30.16 16.70
N GLN A 516 -18.25 30.54 16.93
CA GLN A 516 -17.75 31.89 16.61
C GLN A 516 -17.67 32.10 15.10
N GLY A 517 -17.25 31.09 14.34
CA GLY A 517 -17.23 31.14 12.88
C GLY A 517 -18.63 31.38 12.30
N LEU A 518 -19.62 30.63 12.79
CA LEU A 518 -21.03 30.81 12.42
C LEU A 518 -21.54 32.21 12.78
N ASN A 519 -21.28 32.68 14.00
CA ASN A 519 -21.73 33.99 14.45
C ASN A 519 -21.09 35.12 13.63
N ILE A 520 -19.79 35.04 13.29
CA ILE A 520 -19.13 35.99 12.38
C ILE A 520 -19.78 35.94 10.98
N SER A 521 -20.11 34.76 10.47
CA SER A 521 -20.71 34.60 9.12
C SER A 521 -22.11 35.20 9.00
N MET A 522 -22.85 35.24 10.11
CA MET A 522 -24.22 35.78 10.18
C MET A 522 -24.24 37.24 10.67
N MET A 523 -23.09 37.82 11.01
CA MET A 523 -22.98 39.14 11.63
C MET A 523 -23.01 40.25 10.60
N ASP A 524 -23.82 41.27 10.87
CA ASP A 524 -23.87 42.48 10.06
C ASP A 524 -22.55 43.26 10.14
N GLY A 525 -21.92 43.42 8.99
CA GLY A 525 -20.72 44.22 8.84
C GLY A 525 -20.99 45.72 8.99
N PRO A 526 -19.93 46.54 9.08
CA PRO A 526 -20.04 47.98 8.97
C PRO A 526 -20.81 48.35 7.71
N GLU A 527 -21.78 49.25 7.83
CA GLU A 527 -22.62 49.72 6.71
C GLU A 527 -23.35 48.57 5.97
N ASN A 528 -23.67 47.48 6.67
CA ASN A 528 -24.29 46.27 6.10
C ASN A 528 -23.47 45.61 4.98
N ASN A 529 -22.13 45.74 5.02
CA ASN A 529 -21.26 45.07 4.07
C ASN A 529 -21.15 43.55 4.41
N PRO A 530 -21.66 42.63 3.57
CA PRO A 530 -21.58 41.20 3.84
C PRO A 530 -20.14 40.65 3.72
N GLU A 531 -19.26 41.34 3.01
CA GLU A 531 -17.86 40.92 2.79
C GLU A 531 -16.90 41.53 3.82
N TRP A 532 -17.41 42.09 4.92
CA TRP A 532 -16.59 42.86 5.87
C TRP A 532 -15.44 42.05 6.49
N PHE A 533 -15.64 40.74 6.69
CA PHE A 533 -14.64 39.85 7.28
C PHE A 533 -13.65 39.29 6.25
N SER A 534 -13.99 39.30 4.95
CA SER A 534 -13.18 38.70 3.87
C SER A 534 -11.76 39.26 3.81
N ASN A 535 -11.60 40.58 4.02
CA ASN A 535 -10.30 41.24 4.01
C ASN A 535 -9.39 40.77 5.15
N LEU A 536 -9.96 40.48 6.32
CA LEU A 536 -9.23 39.93 7.46
C LEU A 536 -8.93 38.45 7.25
N ALA A 537 -9.92 37.68 6.82
CA ALA A 537 -9.79 36.27 6.47
C ALA A 537 -8.80 36.02 5.32
N SER A 538 -8.54 36.99 4.45
CA SER A 538 -7.50 36.87 3.40
C SER A 538 -6.07 36.96 3.94
N ARG A 539 -5.87 37.50 5.14
CA ARG A 539 -4.54 37.72 5.76
C ARG A 539 -4.10 36.57 6.65
N VAL A 540 -5.04 35.79 7.15
CA VAL A 540 -4.82 34.68 8.08
C VAL A 540 -5.60 33.46 7.61
N THR A 541 -5.12 32.26 7.89
CA THR A 541 -5.94 31.06 7.68
C THR A 541 -6.90 30.90 8.85
N ILE A 542 -8.20 30.80 8.60
CA ILE A 542 -9.18 30.46 9.63
C ILE A 542 -9.35 28.93 9.67
N LEU A 543 -9.30 28.36 10.87
CA LEU A 543 -9.54 26.95 11.13
C LEU A 543 -10.58 26.81 12.22
N GLU A 544 -11.69 26.14 11.91
CA GLU A 544 -12.77 25.91 12.86
C GLU A 544 -12.72 24.47 13.36
N SER A 545 -12.76 24.27 14.68
CA SER A 545 -12.82 22.93 15.28
C SER A 545 -13.56 22.95 16.61
N THR A 546 -14.38 21.92 16.84
CA THR A 546 -15.12 21.74 18.11
C THR A 546 -14.20 21.45 19.29
N ASN A 547 -12.95 21.06 19.05
CA ASN A 547 -11.96 20.83 20.10
C ASN A 547 -11.32 22.13 20.61
N VAL A 548 -11.52 23.25 19.89
CA VAL A 548 -11.19 24.58 20.42
C VAL A 548 -12.28 24.98 21.43
N PRO A 549 -11.92 25.41 22.66
CA PRO A 549 -12.90 25.86 23.64
C PRO A 549 -13.80 26.98 23.11
N ASP A 550 -15.08 26.97 23.48
CA ASP A 550 -16.01 28.06 23.20
C ASP A 550 -15.51 29.38 23.83
N GLY A 551 -15.72 30.49 23.15
CA GLY A 551 -15.18 31.80 23.52
C GLY A 551 -13.67 31.98 23.35
N ARG A 552 -12.93 30.99 22.81
CA ARG A 552 -11.47 31.06 22.67
C ARG A 552 -11.01 31.22 21.23
N LEU A 553 -10.08 32.15 21.03
CA LEU A 553 -9.32 32.30 19.78
C LEU A 553 -7.85 31.98 20.02
N ILE A 554 -7.25 31.16 19.17
CA ILE A 554 -5.83 30.80 19.26
C ILE A 554 -5.18 31.10 17.91
N ALA A 555 -4.19 31.97 17.88
CA ALA A 555 -3.37 32.24 16.71
C ALA A 555 -1.99 31.60 16.87
N ILE A 556 -1.53 30.94 15.81
CA ILE A 556 -0.17 30.41 15.73
C ILE A 556 0.48 30.76 14.40
N ARG A 557 1.81 30.85 14.39
CA ARG A 557 2.57 30.96 13.15
C ARG A 557 3.01 29.60 12.64
N ASN A 558 2.54 29.23 11.46
CA ASN A 558 2.70 27.88 10.93
C ASN A 558 4.17 27.52 10.68
N THR A 559 4.96 28.44 10.13
CA THR A 559 6.39 28.19 9.84
C THR A 559 7.24 27.89 11.07
N ASP A 560 6.75 28.29 12.26
CA ASP A 560 7.42 28.05 13.53
C ASP A 560 6.82 26.81 14.25
N PHE A 561 5.73 26.23 13.75
CA PHE A 561 5.17 24.99 14.30
C PHE A 561 5.91 23.79 13.72
N ALA A 562 6.68 23.10 14.57
CA ALA A 562 7.39 21.89 14.21
C ALA A 562 6.72 20.67 14.84
N THR A 563 6.60 19.59 14.07
CA THR A 563 6.03 18.34 14.57
C THR A 563 6.81 17.13 14.11
N ALA A 564 6.98 16.19 15.04
CA ALA A 564 7.65 14.93 14.86
C ALA A 564 6.65 13.77 14.99
N LEU A 565 6.77 12.81 14.08
CA LEU A 565 5.96 11.61 14.07
C LEU A 565 6.87 10.39 13.99
N GLY A 566 6.44 9.32 14.66
CA GLY A 566 7.08 8.03 14.54
C GLY A 566 6.64 7.27 13.31
N ASP A 567 6.87 5.97 13.36
CA ASP A 567 6.38 5.05 12.36
C ASP A 567 4.84 4.97 12.38
N MET A 568 4.25 4.10 11.55
CA MET A 568 2.80 3.96 11.42
C MET A 568 2.09 3.79 12.78
N PRO A 569 0.81 4.21 12.92
CA PRO A 569 0.04 3.85 14.10
C PRO A 569 -0.11 2.33 14.18
N GLU A 570 0.17 1.77 15.35
CA GLU A 570 0.03 0.35 15.64
C GLU A 570 -1.41 0.04 16.06
N PHE A 571 -2.06 -0.87 15.33
CA PHE A 571 -3.38 -1.36 15.66
C PHE A 571 -3.31 -2.79 16.17
N GLU A 572 -3.85 -3.02 17.36
CA GLU A 572 -3.91 -4.33 18.00
C GLU A 572 -5.32 -4.63 18.51
N ILE A 573 -5.73 -5.89 18.37
CA ILE A 573 -6.99 -6.38 18.91
C ILE A 573 -6.73 -7.36 20.04
N SER A 574 -7.49 -7.20 21.12
CA SER A 574 -7.28 -7.94 22.34
C SER A 574 -8.61 -8.38 22.96
N ASN A 575 -8.58 -9.59 23.51
CA ASN A 575 -9.63 -10.18 24.35
C ASN A 575 -9.16 -10.35 25.81
N GLN A 576 -8.13 -9.60 26.23
CA GLN A 576 -7.58 -9.71 27.58
C GLN A 576 -8.66 -9.51 28.65
N ALA A 577 -8.54 -10.24 29.76
CA ALA A 577 -9.65 -10.46 30.69
C ALA A 577 -10.18 -9.19 31.37
N THR A 578 -9.37 -8.13 31.47
CA THR A 578 -9.65 -6.93 32.28
C THR A 578 -9.20 -5.67 31.55
N ILE A 579 -10.09 -4.68 31.45
CA ILE A 579 -9.80 -3.33 30.95
C ILE A 579 -10.23 -2.27 31.98
N HIS A 580 -9.37 -1.29 32.20
CA HIS A 580 -9.72 -0.08 32.95
C HIS A 580 -10.31 0.94 31.98
N MET A 581 -11.53 1.40 32.25
CA MET A 581 -12.35 2.20 31.34
C MET A 581 -12.35 3.69 31.68
N GLU A 582 -11.49 4.13 32.61
CA GLU A 582 -11.33 5.54 32.92
C GLU A 582 -10.60 6.27 31.77
N ASP A 583 -11.21 7.34 31.27
CA ASP A 583 -10.77 8.08 30.08
C ASP A 583 -10.05 9.40 30.43
N THR A 584 -10.19 9.88 31.65
CA THR A 584 -9.71 11.21 32.06
C THR A 584 -8.38 11.15 32.81
N SER A 585 -8.18 10.17 33.69
CA SER A 585 -6.96 10.03 34.50
C SER A 585 -6.67 8.56 34.85
N PRO A 586 -6.45 7.70 33.84
CA PRO A 586 -6.37 6.26 34.03
C PRO A 586 -5.26 5.86 35.02
N ALA A 587 -5.65 5.27 36.14
CA ALA A 587 -4.73 4.65 37.08
C ALA A 587 -4.36 3.20 36.70
N GLU A 588 -3.24 2.71 37.21
CA GLU A 588 -2.90 1.28 37.17
C GLU A 588 -3.96 0.45 37.93
N ILE A 589 -4.27 -0.75 37.42
CA ILE A 589 -5.19 -1.71 38.09
C ILE A 589 -4.47 -2.41 39.24
N VAL A 590 -3.99 -1.63 40.20
CA VAL A 590 -3.29 -2.08 41.40
C VAL A 590 -3.82 -1.32 42.61
N ALA A 591 -3.78 -1.96 43.77
CA ALA A 591 -4.13 -1.33 45.04
C ALA A 591 -2.85 -0.91 45.76
N THR A 592 -2.28 0.24 45.41
CA THR A 592 -1.26 0.92 46.24
C THR A 592 -1.85 2.03 47.11
N GLY A 593 -3.15 2.35 46.94
CA GLY A 593 -3.94 3.30 47.76
C GLY A 593 -5.30 2.73 48.20
N PRO A 594 -6.15 3.51 48.89
CA PRO A 594 -7.42 3.02 49.49
C PRO A 594 -8.53 2.72 48.46
N THR A 595 -8.31 3.01 47.19
CA THR A 595 -9.30 2.83 46.12
C THR A 595 -8.60 2.19 44.93
N ALA A 596 -9.08 1.02 44.52
CA ALA A 596 -8.65 0.40 43.27
C ALA A 596 -9.16 1.22 42.08
N ALA A 597 -8.39 1.22 40.99
CA ALA A 597 -8.80 1.80 39.71
C ALA A 597 -10.22 1.35 39.31
N ALA A 598 -11.08 2.31 38.95
CA ALA A 598 -12.47 2.07 38.59
C ALA A 598 -12.96 3.17 37.62
N PRO A 599 -13.83 2.84 36.64
CA PRO A 599 -14.50 1.56 36.45
C PRO A 599 -13.65 0.52 35.71
N VAL A 600 -13.58 -0.69 36.25
CA VAL A 600 -12.92 -1.84 35.61
C VAL A 600 -13.98 -2.78 35.05
N ARG A 601 -13.80 -3.20 33.80
CA ARG A 601 -14.70 -4.13 33.12
C ARG A 601 -13.94 -5.39 32.70
N SER A 602 -14.57 -6.54 32.91
CA SER A 602 -14.06 -7.77 32.33
C SER A 602 -14.61 -7.98 30.92
N LEU A 603 -13.69 -8.10 29.94
CA LEU A 603 -14.07 -8.41 28.57
C LEU A 603 -14.64 -9.84 28.45
N TRP A 604 -14.28 -10.76 29.36
CA TRP A 604 -14.82 -12.12 29.38
C TRP A 604 -16.24 -12.20 29.95
N GLN A 605 -16.50 -11.51 31.06
CA GLN A 605 -17.84 -11.50 31.66
C GLN A 605 -18.89 -10.86 30.75
N THR A 606 -18.45 -9.95 29.87
CA THR A 606 -19.34 -9.19 28.98
C THR A 606 -19.19 -9.56 27.51
N ASP A 607 -18.47 -10.64 27.21
CA ASP A 607 -18.29 -11.17 25.85
C ASP A 607 -17.90 -10.07 24.84
N SER A 608 -16.84 -9.33 25.18
CA SER A 608 -16.39 -8.12 24.48
C SER A 608 -14.94 -8.24 24.01
N SER A 609 -14.53 -7.39 23.07
CA SER A 609 -13.17 -7.28 22.55
C SER A 609 -12.78 -5.81 22.43
N ALA A 610 -11.50 -5.49 22.44
CA ALA A 610 -11.03 -4.11 22.35
C ALA A 610 -10.04 -3.94 21.20
N LEU A 611 -10.20 -2.84 20.45
CA LEU A 611 -9.26 -2.37 19.46
C LEU A 611 -8.41 -1.26 20.07
N ARG A 612 -7.09 -1.45 20.09
CA ARG A 612 -6.09 -0.49 20.55
C ARG A 612 -5.37 0.12 19.35
N MET A 613 -5.26 1.43 19.32
CA MET A 613 -4.36 2.18 18.44
C MET A 613 -3.27 2.83 19.28
N ILE A 614 -2.00 2.77 18.85
CA ILE A 614 -0.89 3.54 19.43
C ILE A 614 -0.18 4.31 18.33
N MET A 615 0.16 5.57 18.56
CA MET A 615 0.99 6.39 17.68
C MET A 615 2.03 7.18 18.48
N ASP A 616 3.21 7.36 17.88
CA ASP A 616 4.27 8.22 18.41
C ASP A 616 4.14 9.62 17.79
N VAL A 617 3.89 10.63 18.63
CA VAL A 617 3.72 12.02 18.20
C VAL A 617 4.37 12.99 19.17
N SER A 618 4.94 14.07 18.64
CA SER A 618 5.43 15.20 19.43
C SER A 618 5.39 16.48 18.61
N TRP A 619 5.36 17.63 19.29
CA TRP A 619 5.36 18.95 18.65
C TRP A 619 6.03 19.99 19.53
N LYS A 620 6.44 21.10 18.91
CA LYS A 620 6.91 22.30 19.60
C LYS A 620 6.89 23.50 18.66
N MET A 621 6.87 24.69 19.26
CA MET A 621 7.20 25.91 18.57
C MET A 621 8.73 26.10 18.49
N ALA A 622 9.21 26.47 17.30
CA ALA A 622 10.59 26.80 17.00
C ALA A 622 11.02 28.13 17.63
N ARG A 623 10.07 29.02 17.91
CA ARG A 623 10.34 30.35 18.46
C ARG A 623 9.28 30.70 19.51
N ASP A 624 9.74 31.24 20.63
CA ASP A 624 8.88 31.72 21.69
C ASP A 624 8.04 32.92 21.22
N GLY A 625 6.82 33.06 21.74
CA GLY A 625 5.90 34.13 21.37
C GLY A 625 5.26 34.00 19.98
N MET A 626 5.40 32.84 19.33
CA MET A 626 4.73 32.54 18.04
C MET A 626 3.36 31.86 18.23
N VAL A 627 2.81 31.95 19.44
CA VAL A 627 1.46 31.56 19.82
C VAL A 627 0.87 32.70 20.63
N SER A 628 -0.37 33.07 20.34
CA SER A 628 -1.16 34.06 21.07
C SER A 628 -2.59 33.57 21.16
N TRP A 629 -3.30 33.90 22.23
CA TRP A 629 -4.69 33.50 22.40
C TRP A 629 -5.47 34.54 23.19
N ILE A 630 -6.79 34.55 22.97
CA ILE A 630 -7.79 35.36 23.65
C ILE A 630 -8.87 34.43 24.19
N ASP A 631 -9.38 34.75 25.38
CA ASP A 631 -10.47 34.00 26.01
C ASP A 631 -11.67 34.91 26.28
N GLY A 632 -12.87 34.33 26.25
CA GLY A 632 -14.11 35.03 26.56
C GLY A 632 -14.64 35.93 25.43
N THR A 633 -14.44 35.56 24.16
CA THR A 633 -15.08 36.25 23.03
C THR A 633 -16.60 36.16 23.15
N SER A 634 -17.28 37.25 22.80
CA SER A 634 -18.74 37.42 23.01
C SER A 634 -19.60 37.14 21.77
N TYR A 635 -18.95 36.91 20.64
CA TYR A 635 -19.51 36.45 19.38
C TYR A 635 -19.06 35.03 19.12
#